data_AF-A0A7W2YHZ5-F1
#
_entry.id   AF-A0A7W2YHZ5-F1
#
_cell.length_a   1.000
_cell.length_b   1.000
_cell.length_c   1.000
_cell.angle_alpha   90.00
_cell.angle_beta   90.00
_cell.angle_gamma   90.00
#
_symmetry.space_group_name_H-M   'P 1'
#
loop_
_entity.id
_entity.type
_entity.pdbx_description
1 polymer ?
#
loop_
_entity_poly.entity_id
_entity_poly.type
_entity_poly.pdbx_seq_one_letter_code
_entity_poly.pdbx_strand_id
1 'polypeptide(L)' 'VRMLGIPAVRDRIVQQTLLNILQPIFDIDFHPSSYGYRPKRSCHDAISKATVFIRKYHREWVVDMDLSKCFDLLD' A
#
# COMPACT_ATOMS: atom_id res chain seq x y z
N VAL A 1 13.28 17.49 -0.81
CA VAL A 1 13.88 16.86 0.40
C VAL A 1 12.80 16.02 1.05
N ARG A 2 13.08 14.75 1.40
CA ARG A 2 12.13 13.88 2.12
C ARG A 2 12.54 13.82 3.59
N MET A 3 11.67 14.29 4.48
CA MET A 3 11.91 14.21 5.92
C MET A 3 11.64 12.77 6.39
N LEU A 4 12.57 12.18 7.13
CA LEU A 4 12.39 10.86 7.73
C LEU A 4 12.21 11.02 9.24
N GLY A 5 11.10 10.53 9.78
CA GLY A 5 10.92 10.38 11.22
C GLY A 5 11.49 9.05 11.66
N ILE A 6 12.71 9.04 12.23
CA ILE A 6 13.36 7.81 12.73
C ILE A 6 13.05 7.69 14.23
N PRO A 7 12.20 6.74 14.66
CA PRO A 7 11.89 6.55 16.07
C PRO A 7 12.99 5.75 16.78
N ALA A 8 13.00 5.80 18.12
CA ALA A 8 13.96 5.04 18.93
C ALA A 8 13.77 3.52 18.73
N VAL A 9 14.80 2.73 19.04
CA VAL A 9 14.74 1.25 18.90
C VAL A 9 13.56 0.67 19.67
N ARG A 10 13.33 1.13 20.90
CA ARG A 10 12.21 0.70 21.74
C ARG A 10 10.86 0.96 21.07
N ASP A 11 10.71 2.14 20.47
CA ASP A 11 9.46 2.55 19.84
C ASP A 11 9.20 1.77 18.54
N ARG A 12 10.26 1.43 17.79
CA ARG A 12 10.15 0.52 16.62
C ARG A 12 9.66 -0.87 17.01
N ILE A 13 10.09 -1.40 18.15
CA ILE A 13 9.63 -2.70 18.64
C ILE A 13 8.13 -2.64 18.96
N VAL A 14 7.68 -1.58 19.64
CA VAL A 14 6.25 -1.39 19.95
C VAL A 14 5.43 -1.22 18.67
N GLN A 15 5.89 -0.41 17.72
CA GLN A 15 5.23 -0.22 16.42
C GLN A 15 5.13 -1.54 15.64
N GLN A 16 6.18 -2.35 15.60
CA GLN A 16 6.17 -3.64 14.91
C GLN A 16 5.22 -4.64 15.61
N THR A 17 5.16 -4.62 16.94
CA THR A 17 4.24 -5.47 17.71
C THR A 17 2.79 -5.10 17.41
N LEU A 18 2.49 -3.80 17.40
CA LEU A 18 1.17 -3.28 17.02
C LEU A 18 0.82 -3.71 15.58
N LEU A 19 1.75 -3.56 14.65
CA LEU A 19 1.55 -3.96 13.25
C LEU A 19 1.18 -5.45 13.15
N ASN A 20 1.88 -6.34 13.86
CA ASN A 20 1.60 -7.78 13.82
C ASN A 20 0.19 -8.13 14.33
N ILE A 21 -0.36 -7.34 15.26
CA ILE A 21 -1.71 -7.53 15.80
C ILE A 21 -2.77 -6.93 14.86
N LEU A 22 -2.52 -5.73 14.34
CA LEU A 22 -3.47 -5.01 13.49
C LEU A 22 -3.56 -5.59 12.08
N GLN A 23 -2.44 -6.09 11.54
CA GLN A 23 -2.36 -6.61 10.19
C GLN A 23 -3.38 -7.72 9.89
N PRO A 24 -3.54 -8.80 10.69
CA PRO A 24 -4.54 -9.83 10.40
C PRO A 24 -5.99 -9.33 10.52
N ILE A 25 -6.23 -8.25 11.26
CA ILE A 25 -7.56 -7.65 11.43
C ILE A 25 -7.93 -6.83 10.20
N PHE A 26 -7.08 -5.89 9.80
CA PHE A 26 -7.36 -4.98 8.68
C PHE A 26 -7.09 -5.60 7.31
N ASP A 27 -6.21 -6.61 7.21
CA ASP A 27 -5.86 -7.18 5.90
C ASP A 27 -7.03 -7.87 5.19
N ILE A 28 -8.02 -8.34 5.96
CA ILE A 28 -9.22 -9.00 5.44
C ILE A 28 -10.13 -7.99 4.72
N ASP A 29 -10.22 -6.77 5.25
CA ASP A 29 -11.14 -5.74 4.75
C ASP A 29 -10.53 -4.90 3.61
N PHE A 30 -9.21 -5.02 3.36
CA PHE A 30 -8.58 -4.28 2.27
C PHE A 30 -9.11 -4.71 0.89
N HIS A 31 -9.38 -3.69 0.07
CA HIS A 31 -9.88 -3.90 -1.29
C HIS A 31 -8.98 -4.86 -2.10
N PRO A 32 -9.55 -5.77 -2.92
CA PRO A 32 -8.77 -6.75 -3.70
C PRO A 32 -7.80 -6.15 -4.73
N SER A 33 -7.96 -4.87 -5.09
CA SER A 33 -6.99 -4.12 -5.93
C SER A 33 -5.94 -3.35 -5.12
N SER A 34 -5.89 -3.51 -3.79
CA SER A 34 -4.84 -2.93 -2.95
C SER A 34 -3.66 -3.89 -2.86
N TYR A 35 -2.50 -3.45 -3.36
CA TYR A 35 -1.28 -4.27 -3.46
C TYR A 35 -0.12 -3.74 -2.61
N GLY A 36 -0.12 -2.45 -2.26
CA GLY A 36 0.96 -1.82 -1.52
C GLY A 36 0.96 -2.23 -0.05
N TYR A 37 2.16 -2.45 0.52
CA TYR A 37 2.40 -2.71 1.95
C TYR A 37 1.64 -3.92 2.55
N ARG A 38 1.15 -4.83 1.71
CA ARG A 38 0.36 -6.00 2.15
C ARG A 38 1.18 -7.29 2.07
N PRO A 39 0.96 -8.23 3.01
CA PRO A 39 1.65 -9.51 2.99
C PRO A 39 1.16 -10.32 1.78
N LYS A 40 2.06 -11.04 1.12
CA LYS A 40 1.75 -11.90 -0.05
C LYS A 40 1.15 -11.15 -1.26
N ARG A 41 1.32 -9.83 -1.34
CA ARG A 41 0.99 -9.01 -2.51
C ARG A 41 2.26 -8.36 -3.03
N SER A 42 2.40 -8.28 -4.35
CA SER A 42 3.59 -7.72 -5.00
C SER A 42 3.22 -6.68 -6.06
N CYS A 43 4.20 -5.86 -6.45
CA CYS A 43 4.05 -4.94 -7.57
C CYS A 43 3.73 -5.68 -8.88
N HIS A 44 4.23 -6.91 -9.04
CA HIS A 44 3.93 -7.73 -10.21
C HIS A 44 2.44 -8.06 -10.30
N ASP A 45 1.77 -8.33 -9.18
CA ASP A 45 0.32 -8.60 -9.17
C ASP A 45 -0.48 -7.38 -9.64
N ALA A 46 -0.05 -6.17 -9.26
CA ALA A 46 -0.65 -4.92 -9.70
C ALA A 46 -0.50 -4.73 -11.22
N ILE A 47 0.71 -4.97 -11.76
CA ILE A 47 1.01 -4.87 -13.19
C ILE A 47 0.21 -5.92 -13.98
N SER A 48 0.15 -7.15 -13.50
CA SER A 48 -0.64 -8.22 -14.14
C SER A 48 -2.11 -7.83 -14.21
N LYS A 49 -2.68 -7.26 -13.15
CA LYS A 49 -4.06 -6.78 -13.16
C LYS A 49 -4.28 -5.61 -14.13
N ALA A 50 -3.39 -4.63 -14.15
CA ALA A 50 -3.45 -3.52 -15.11
C ALA A 50 -3.38 -4.02 -16.57
N THR A 51 -2.50 -4.99 -16.83
CA THR A 51 -2.36 -5.62 -18.16
C THR A 51 -3.63 -6.33 -18.59
N VAL A 52 -4.33 -7.01 -17.66
CA VAL A 52 -5.64 -7.63 -17.94
C VAL A 52 -6.69 -6.58 -18.28
N PHE A 53 -6.74 -5.44 -17.57
CA PHE A 53 -7.67 -4.35 -17.88
C PHE A 53 -7.47 -3.77 -19.28
N ILE A 54 -6.22 -3.59 -19.69
CA ILE A 54 -5.89 -3.08 -21.03
C ILE A 54 -6.22 -4.13 -22.10
N ARG A 55 -5.70 -5.36 -21.95
CA ARG A 55 -5.75 -6.38 -23.01
C ARG A 55 -7.09 -7.10 -23.13
N LYS A 56 -7.75 -7.40 -22.01
CA LYS A 56 -9.00 -8.18 -22.01
C LYS A 56 -10.24 -7.31 -22.01
N TYR A 57 -10.19 -6.18 -21.31
CA TYR A 57 -11.35 -5.30 -21.13
C TYR A 57 -11.29 -4.02 -21.97
N HIS A 58 -10.30 -3.90 -22.87
CA HIS A 58 -10.12 -2.78 -23.80
C HIS A 58 -10.22 -1.40 -23.12
N ARG A 59 -9.64 -1.28 -21.92
CA ARG A 59 -9.53 0.00 -21.22
C ARG A 59 -8.32 0.76 -21.75
N GLU A 60 -8.57 1.64 -22.70
CA GLU A 60 -7.53 2.41 -23.41
C GLU A 60 -7.06 3.65 -22.65
N TRP A 61 -7.82 4.08 -21.64
CA TRP A 61 -7.56 5.28 -20.87
C TRP A 61 -7.19 4.92 -19.43
N VAL A 62 -6.10 5.53 -18.94
CA VAL A 62 -5.61 5.38 -17.57
C VAL A 62 -5.60 6.76 -16.93
N VAL A 63 -6.08 6.83 -15.69
CA VAL A 63 -5.95 8.03 -14.86
C VAL A 63 -4.86 7.74 -13.85
N ASP A 64 -3.73 8.41 -14.02
CA ASP A 64 -2.63 8.35 -13.07
C ASP A 64 -2.89 9.34 -11.93
N MET A 65 -2.79 8.86 -10.69
CA MET A 65 -3.13 9.63 -9.48
C MET A 65 -2.07 9.39 -8.41
N ASP A 66 -1.61 10.47 -7.80
CA ASP A 66 -0.70 10.45 -6.66
C ASP A 66 -1.15 11.44 -5.58
N LEU A 67 -0.83 11.12 -4.32
CA LEU A 67 -1.15 11.96 -3.17
C LEU A 67 0.07 12.80 -2.79
N SER A 68 -0.07 14.13 -2.87
CA SER A 68 0.95 15.06 -2.40
C SER A 68 1.16 14.90 -0.91
N LYS A 69 2.40 14.64 -0.47
CA LYS A 69 2.77 14.47 0.95
C LYS A 69 1.85 13.52 1.73
N CYS A 70 1.57 12.36 1.13
CA CYS A 70 0.67 11.33 1.67
C CYS A 70 0.84 11.05 3.17
N PHE A 71 2.08 11.00 3.70
CA PHE A 71 2.33 10.72 5.12
C PHE A 71 2.35 11.97 6.02
N ASP A 72 2.55 13.17 5.47
CA ASP A 72 2.63 14.41 6.27
C ASP A 72 1.25 15.06 6.46
N LEU A 73 0.26 14.69 5.64
CA LEU A 73 -1.09 15.29 5.60
C LEU A 73 -2.19 14.34 6.11
N LEU A 74 -1.82 13.29 6.84
CA LEU A 74 -2.79 12.41 7.50
C LEU A 74 -3.33 13.13 8.75
N ASP A 75 -4.58 13.55 8.70
CA ASP A 75 -5.39 14.00 9.85
C ASP A 75 -6.22 12.84 10.43
#